data_AF-A0A7S1S7P5-F1
#
_entry.id   AF-A0A7S1S7P5-F1
#
_cell.length_a   1.000
_cell.length_b   1.000
_cell.length_c   1.000
_cell.angle_alpha   90.00
_cell.angle_beta   90.00
_cell.angle_gamma   90.00
#
_symmetry.space_group_name_H-M   'P 1'
#
loop_
_entity.id
_entity.type
_entity.pdbx_description
1 polymer ?
#
loop_
_entity_poly.entity_id
_entity_poly.type
_entity_poly.pdbx_seq_one_letter_code
_entity_poly.pdbx_strand_id
1 'polypeptide(L)'
;MKLRPSQTAFGCLSLLVGVEIICAVCLINSIVLVSTCSSTTPVSLLGVTISPFWQVLAGSWAWVGIPIAIIAGVGAVYHVEQHLMIFCNYLLGSFVVGAAACFWLLTSGSAFGGVVG
;
A
#
# COMPACT_ATOMS: atom_id res chain seq x y z
N MET A 1 -0.90 17.22 -29.21
CA MET A 1 -2.13 16.42 -29.10
C MET A 1 -2.87 16.88 -27.85
N LYS A 2 -4.07 17.47 -27.99
CA LYS A 2 -4.91 17.89 -26.85
C LYS A 2 -5.71 16.67 -26.38
N LEU A 3 -5.26 16.02 -25.32
CA LEU A 3 -6.01 14.96 -24.66
C LEU A 3 -7.21 15.61 -23.98
N ARG A 4 -8.44 15.25 -24.38
CA ARG A 4 -9.65 15.61 -23.65
C ARG A 4 -9.56 14.99 -22.24
N PRO A 5 -9.94 15.70 -21.17
CA PRO A 5 -9.99 15.11 -19.84
C PRO A 5 -10.99 13.96 -19.84
N SER A 6 -10.49 12.74 -19.68
CA SER A 6 -11.29 11.52 -19.60
C SER A 6 -12.05 11.54 -18.27
N GLN A 7 -13.35 11.86 -18.33
CA GLN A 7 -14.22 11.86 -17.15
C GLN A 7 -14.60 10.45 -16.68
N THR A 8 -14.18 9.40 -17.41
CA THR A 8 -14.50 8.00 -17.13
C THR A 8 -13.22 7.18 -16.96
N ALA A 9 -13.07 6.54 -15.80
CA ALA A 9 -12.17 5.40 -15.62
C ALA A 9 -12.94 4.12 -15.98
N PHE A 10 -12.40 3.28 -16.87
CA PHE A 10 -12.98 1.98 -17.23
C PHE A 10 -14.41 2.01 -17.81
N GLY A 11 -14.85 3.12 -18.41
CA GLY A 11 -16.13 3.19 -19.14
C GLY A 11 -17.42 3.13 -18.28
N CYS A 12 -17.31 2.84 -16.97
CA CYS A 12 -18.46 2.71 -16.07
C CYS A 12 -18.38 3.52 -14.76
N LEU A 13 -17.20 4.02 -14.37
CA LEU A 13 -17.01 4.75 -13.10
C LEU A 13 -16.28 6.08 -13.31
N SER A 14 -16.67 7.11 -12.57
CA SER A 14 -15.94 8.38 -12.54
C SER A 14 -14.53 8.13 -12.00
N LEU A 15 -13.53 8.70 -12.66
CA LEU A 15 -12.13 8.62 -12.27
C LEU A 15 -11.90 9.11 -10.83
N LEU A 16 -12.75 10.04 -10.38
CA LEU A 16 -12.77 10.55 -9.01
C LEU A 16 -13.18 9.48 -7.99
N VAL A 17 -14.26 8.72 -8.26
CA VAL A 17 -14.75 7.67 -7.36
C VAL A 17 -13.73 6.53 -7.24
N GLY A 18 -13.10 6.15 -8.36
CA GLY A 18 -12.06 5.12 -8.35
C GLY A 18 -10.86 5.51 -7.50
N VAL A 19 -10.37 6.75 -7.64
CA VAL A 19 -9.23 7.24 -6.85
C VAL A 19 -9.59 7.36 -5.38
N GLU A 20 -10.79 7.82 -5.05
CA GLU A 20 -11.23 7.95 -3.66
C GLU A 20 -11.28 6.59 -2.94
N ILE A 21 -11.80 5.55 -3.61
CA ILE A 21 -11.80 4.18 -3.09
C ILE A 21 -10.37 3.67 -2.88
N ILE A 22 -9.48 3.87 -3.85
CA ILE A 22 -8.08 3.41 -3.75
C ILE A 22 -7.36 4.13 -2.60
N CYS A 23 -7.56 5.44 -2.45
CA CYS A 23 -7.03 6.21 -1.32
C CYS A 23 -7.56 5.71 0.02
N ALA A 24 -8.87 5.43 0.12
CA ALA A 24 -9.48 4.90 1.34
C ALA A 24 -8.89 3.53 1.72
N VAL A 25 -8.76 2.61 0.75
CA VAL A 25 -8.15 1.29 0.96
C VAL A 25 -6.68 1.43 1.38
N CYS A 26 -5.93 2.32 0.73
CA CYS A 26 -4.53 2.56 1.07
C CYS A 26 -4.37 3.11 2.50
N LEU A 27 -5.23 4.05 2.91
CA LEU A 27 -5.22 4.60 4.26
C LEU A 27 -5.55 3.54 5.31
N ILE A 28 -6.60 2.75 5.08
CA ILE A 28 -6.98 1.67 6.00
C ILE A 28 -5.82 0.68 6.14
N ASN A 29 -5.20 0.26 5.04
CA ASN A 29 -4.07 -0.67 5.08
C ASN A 29 -2.87 -0.08 5.83
N SER A 30 -2.54 1.19 5.57
CA SER A 30 -1.46 1.88 6.30
C SER A 30 -1.75 1.97 7.81
N ILE A 31 -2.98 2.28 8.21
CA ILE A 31 -3.38 2.34 9.61
C ILE A 31 -3.24 0.96 10.27
N VAL A 32 -3.71 -0.10 9.60
CA VAL A 32 -3.58 -1.47 10.10
C VAL A 32 -2.09 -1.82 10.27
N LEU A 33 -1.25 -1.59 9.27
CA LEU A 33 0.19 -1.87 9.35
C LEU A 33 0.86 -1.14 10.51
N VAL A 34 0.59 0.17 10.67
CA VAL A 34 1.15 0.96 11.77
C VAL A 34 0.65 0.46 13.13
N SER A 35 -0.63 0.09 13.23
CA SER A 35 -1.20 -0.44 14.48
C SER A 35 -0.62 -1.79 14.89
N THR A 36 -0.20 -2.60 13.92
CA THR A 36 0.42 -3.91 14.16
C THR A 36 1.93 -3.86 14.37
N CYS A 37 2.58 -2.73 14.08
CA CYS A 37 4.02 -2.59 14.19
C CYS A 37 4.44 -2.45 15.67
N SER A 38 5.22 -3.39 16.19
CA SER A 38 5.83 -3.31 17.51
C SER A 38 7.34 -3.10 17.38
N SER A 39 7.87 -2.04 18.01
CA SER A 39 9.30 -1.74 18.02
C SER A 39 10.10 -2.58 19.03
N THR A 40 9.41 -3.26 19.94
CA THR A 40 10.03 -3.94 21.09
C THR A 40 9.78 -5.44 21.12
N THR A 41 8.72 -5.93 20.49
CA THR A 41 8.38 -7.37 20.51
C THR A 41 8.41 -7.96 19.11
N PRO A 42 9.14 -9.07 18.87
CA PRO A 42 9.05 -9.79 17.61
C PRO A 42 7.65 -10.37 17.48
N VAL A 43 6.97 -10.02 16.38
CA VAL A 43 5.60 -10.47 16.12
C VAL A 43 5.70 -11.81 15.40
N SER A 44 5.13 -12.84 16.02
CA SER A 44 5.00 -14.17 15.44
C SER A 44 3.66 -14.25 14.74
N LEU A 45 3.64 -14.01 13.43
CA LEU A 45 2.41 -14.05 12.62
C LEU A 45 2.48 -15.30 11.76
N LEU A 46 1.52 -16.23 11.95
CA LEU A 46 1.43 -17.50 11.22
C LEU A 46 2.73 -18.34 11.24
N GLY A 47 3.43 -18.39 12.38
CA GLY A 47 4.67 -19.18 12.53
C GLY A 47 5.94 -18.51 11.96
N VAL A 48 5.83 -17.31 11.37
CA VAL A 48 6.98 -16.53 10.92
C VAL A 48 7.32 -15.47 11.97
N THR A 49 8.54 -15.52 12.50
CA THR A 49 9.09 -14.53 13.42
C THR A 49 9.62 -13.33 12.61
N ILE A 50 8.84 -12.26 12.56
CA ILE A 50 9.27 -11.03 11.88
C ILE A 50 10.10 -10.19 12.85
N SER A 51 11.37 -9.98 12.51
CA SER A 51 12.27 -9.11 13.27
C SER A 51 11.69 -7.69 13.40
N PRO A 52 11.83 -7.04 14.57
CA PRO A 52 11.31 -5.70 14.82
C PRO A 52 11.86 -4.65 13.84
N PHE A 53 13.06 -4.85 13.29
CA PHE A 53 13.63 -3.96 12.26
C PHE A 53 12.76 -3.91 11.00
N TRP A 54 12.29 -5.07 10.51
CA TRP A 54 11.43 -5.15 9.33
C TRP A 54 10.03 -4.58 9.58
N GLN A 55 9.51 -4.75 10.80
CA GLN A 55 8.24 -4.15 11.20
C GLN A 55 8.33 -2.61 11.19
N VAL A 56 9.38 -2.05 11.78
CA VAL A 56 9.59 -0.59 11.81
C VAL A 56 9.81 -0.03 10.40
N LEU A 57 10.55 -0.74 9.54
CA LEU A 57 10.73 -0.34 8.14
C LEU A 57 9.39 -0.34 7.38
N ALA A 58 8.58 -1.38 7.51
CA ALA A 58 7.25 -1.44 6.91
C ALA A 58 6.29 -0.37 7.47
N GLY A 59 6.31 -0.16 8.79
CA GLY A 59 5.50 0.85 9.46
C GLY A 59 5.89 2.28 9.05
N SER A 60 7.18 2.56 8.88
CA SER A 60 7.66 3.85 8.38
C SER A 60 7.28 4.08 6.91
N TRP A 61 7.32 3.05 6.07
CA TRP A 61 6.84 3.12 4.69
C TRP A 61 5.33 3.38 4.61
N ALA A 62 4.54 2.73 5.47
CA ALA A 62 3.11 2.96 5.59
C ALA A 62 2.79 4.40 6.05
N TRP A 63 3.62 4.97 6.94
CA TRP A 63 3.52 6.36 7.40
C TRP A 63 3.69 7.38 6.27
N VAL A 64 4.63 7.15 5.36
CA VAL A 64 4.85 8.00 4.18
C VAL A 64 3.67 7.91 3.19
N GLY A 65 2.97 6.77 3.15
CA GLY A 65 1.79 6.60 2.30
C GLY A 65 0.58 7.41 2.71
N ILE A 66 0.42 7.69 4.00
CA ILE A 66 -0.71 8.47 4.54
C ILE A 66 -0.80 9.87 3.92
N PRO A 67 0.24 10.74 3.98
CA PRO A 67 0.17 12.06 3.37
C PRO A 67 0.04 11.99 1.85
N ILE A 68 0.65 11.01 1.18
CA ILE A 68 0.56 10.84 -0.27
C ILE A 68 -0.87 10.48 -0.69
N ALA A 69 -1.56 9.61 0.06
CA ALA A 69 -2.97 9.27 -0.17
C ALA A 69 -3.91 10.47 0.06
N ILE A 70 -3.64 11.30 1.07
CA ILE A 70 -4.41 12.53 1.32
C ILE A 70 -4.23 13.53 0.18
N ILE A 71 -2.98 13.78 -0.25
CA ILE A 71 -2.65 14.69 -1.36
C ILE A 71 -3.28 14.20 -2.67
N ALA A 72 -3.34 12.88 -2.88
CA ALA A 72 -4.00 12.28 -4.03
C ALA A 72 -5.52 12.47 -4.02
N GLY A 73 -6.16 12.29 -2.85
CA GLY A 73 -7.59 12.54 -2.69
C GLY A 73 -7.95 14.00 -2.97
N VAL A 74 -7.19 14.94 -2.42
CA VAL A 74 -7.35 16.38 -2.71
C VAL A 74 -7.07 16.68 -4.19
N GLY A 75 -6.02 16.09 -4.76
CA GLY A 75 -5.68 16.24 -6.17
C GLY A 75 -6.77 15.72 -7.11
N ALA A 76 -7.51 14.67 -6.72
CA ALA A 76 -8.64 14.14 -7.46
C ALA A 76 -9.83 15.12 -7.48
N VAL A 77 -10.11 15.79 -6.36
CA VAL A 77 -11.19 16.79 -6.24
C VAL A 77 -10.89 18.04 -7.08
N TYR A 78 -9.64 18.51 -7.07
CA TYR A 78 -9.22 19.70 -7.84
C TYR A 78 -8.81 19.39 -9.29
N HIS A 79 -8.99 18.15 -9.76
CA HIS A 79 -8.58 17.70 -11.09
C HIS A 79 -7.10 18.01 -11.42
N VAL A 80 -6.22 17.95 -10.42
CA VAL A 80 -4.78 18.19 -10.59
C VAL A 80 -4.08 16.88 -10.97
N GLU A 81 -3.87 16.71 -12.26
CA GLU A 81 -3.33 15.48 -12.87
C GLU A 81 -1.94 15.10 -12.31
N GLN A 82 -1.10 16.08 -11.98
CA GLN A 82 0.25 15.84 -11.42
C GLN A 82 0.21 15.11 -10.07
N HIS A 83 -0.76 15.42 -9.21
CA HIS A 83 -0.90 14.77 -7.92
C HIS A 83 -1.31 13.30 -8.07
N LEU A 84 -2.14 13.01 -9.08
CA LEU A 84 -2.55 11.66 -9.42
C LEU A 84 -1.40 10.80 -9.95
N MET A 85 -0.51 11.39 -10.77
CA MET A 85 0.67 10.68 -11.29
C MET A 85 1.65 10.32 -10.17
N ILE A 86 1.87 11.22 -9.22
CA ILE A 86 2.70 10.97 -8.03
C ILE A 86 2.10 9.83 -7.21
N PHE A 87 0.77 9.85 -7.02
CA PHE A 87 0.06 8.77 -6.32
C PHE A 87 0.18 7.42 -7.04
N CYS A 88 0.01 7.40 -8.36
CA CYS A 88 0.16 6.18 -9.17
C CYS A 88 1.59 5.60 -9.05
N ASN A 89 2.61 6.46 -9.08
CA ASN A 89 3.99 6.02 -8.91
C ASN A 89 4.26 5.50 -7.48
N TYR A 90 3.66 6.13 -6.46
CA TYR A 90 3.71 5.63 -5.09
C TYR A 90 3.01 4.26 -4.94
N LEU A 91 1.85 4.08 -5.57
CA LEU A 91 1.13 2.82 -5.57
C LEU A 91 1.93 1.71 -6.25
N LEU A 92 2.59 2.03 -7.37
CA LEU A 92 3.49 1.12 -8.08
C LEU A 92 4.69 0.73 -7.20
N GLY A 93 5.32 1.70 -6.53
CA GLY A 93 6.39 1.43 -5.58
C GLY A 93 5.94 0.55 -4.41
N SER A 94 4.77 0.83 -3.86
CA SER A 94 4.18 0.03 -2.77
C SER A 94 3.80 -1.37 -3.22
N PHE A 95 3.37 -1.55 -4.48
CA PHE A 95 3.15 -2.86 -5.08
C PHE A 95 4.46 -3.65 -5.20
N VAL A 96 5.55 -3.02 -5.63
CA VAL A 96 6.87 -3.67 -5.70
C VAL A 96 7.36 -4.08 -4.31
N VAL A 97 7.24 -3.21 -3.31
CA VAL A 97 7.61 -3.52 -1.93
C VAL A 97 6.76 -4.65 -1.36
N GLY A 98 5.44 -4.63 -1.59
CA GLY A 98 4.53 -5.69 -1.17
C GLY A 98 4.79 -7.03 -1.87
N ALA A 99 5.07 -6.99 -3.18
CA ALA A 99 5.44 -8.17 -3.96
C ALA A 99 6.79 -8.74 -3.49
N ALA A 100 7.78 -7.90 -3.20
CA ALA A 100 9.05 -8.32 -2.63
C ALA A 100 8.88 -8.93 -1.23
N ALA A 101 8.03 -8.34 -0.38
CA ALA A 101 7.70 -8.89 0.94
C ALA A 101 6.98 -10.25 0.83
N CYS A 102 6.01 -10.38 -0.08
CA CYS A 102 5.34 -11.65 -0.35
C CYS A 102 6.30 -12.70 -0.90
N PHE A 103 7.17 -12.32 -1.83
CA PHE A 103 8.21 -13.19 -2.37
C PHE A 103 9.17 -13.64 -1.27
N TRP A 104 9.60 -12.72 -0.40
CA TRP A 104 10.45 -13.04 0.75
C TRP A 104 9.74 -14.01 1.71
N LEU A 105 8.46 -13.78 2.03
CA LEU A 105 7.66 -14.69 2.85
C LEU A 105 7.51 -16.08 2.21
N LEU A 106 7.28 -16.17 0.89
CA LEU A 106 7.23 -17.43 0.16
C LEU A 106 8.57 -18.17 0.24
N THR A 107 9.69 -17.47 0.06
CA THR A 107 11.03 -18.09 0.18
C THR A 107 11.41 -18.44 1.63
N SER A 108 10.81 -17.76 2.62
CA SER A 108 11.16 -17.90 4.04
C SER A 108 10.36 -18.98 4.77
N GLY A 109 9.23 -19.45 4.26
CA GLY A 109 8.35 -20.25 5.13
C GLY A 109 7.16 -21.03 4.56
N SER A 110 6.86 -21.05 3.26
CA SER A 110 5.87 -22.03 2.75
C SER A 110 6.44 -23.46 2.61
N ALA A 111 7.71 -23.69 2.96
CA ALA A 111 8.37 -24.99 2.85
C ALA A 111 8.46 -25.82 4.16
N PHE A 112 8.22 -25.27 5.37
CA PHE A 112 8.39 -26.03 6.62
C PHE A 112 7.47 -25.57 7.77
N GLY A 113 6.16 -25.75 7.63
CA GLY A 113 5.23 -25.47 8.75
C GLY A 113 3.84 -26.10 8.68
N GLY A 114 3.54 -26.89 7.64
CA GLY A 114 2.31 -27.69 7.55
C GLY A 114 2.51 -29.18 7.85
N VAL A 115 3.74 -29.65 8.08
CA VAL A 115 4.07 -31.05 8.34
C VAL A 115 5.26 -31.07 9.31
N VAL A 116 5.16 -31.92 10.33
CA VAL A 116 6.03 -32.06 11.52
C VAL A 116 5.83 -30.90 12.51
N GLY A 117 5.25 -31.04 13.70
CA GLY A 117 5.02 -32.18 14.59
C GLY A 117 5.07 -31.63 16.01
#